data_AF-A0A946IB77-F1
#
_entry.id   AF-A0A946IB77-F1
#
_cell.length_a   1.000
_cell.length_b   1.000
_cell.length_c   1.000
_cell.angle_alpha   90.00
_cell.angle_beta   90.00
_cell.angle_gamma   90.00
#
_symmetry.space_group_name_H-M   'P 1'
#
loop_
_entity.id
_entity.type
_entity.pdbx_description
1 polymer ?
#
loop_
_entity_poly.entity_id
_entity_poly.type
_entity_poly.pdbx_seq_one_letter_code
_entity_poly.pdbx_strand_id
1 'polypeptide(L)'
;MIQGAQTEETLGVIKIYFSSLFVLVVLYISWAKLNQYRFRGKEQRSVRPPVDVRAVAEYYNVDVAALGRWRRIRQMVVDLDSDGKLTDAQCGPLSDYRRPEG
;
A
#
# COMPACT_ATOMS: atom_id res chain seq x y z
N MET A 1 34.35 -30.62 37.25
CA MET A 1 33.65 -29.48 37.87
C MET A 1 33.46 -28.29 36.93
N ILE A 2 34.40 -28.01 36.01
CA ILE A 2 34.36 -26.84 35.10
C ILE A 2 33.22 -26.94 34.04
N GLN A 3 32.91 -28.13 33.53
CA GLN A 3 31.83 -28.33 32.55
C GLN A 3 30.43 -28.03 33.09
N GLY A 4 30.16 -28.28 34.37
CA GLY A 4 28.83 -28.03 34.97
C GLY A 4 28.52 -26.54 35.12
N ALA A 5 29.51 -25.74 35.53
CA ALA A 5 29.35 -24.28 35.66
C ALA A 5 29.07 -23.62 34.30
N GLN A 6 29.78 -24.05 33.25
CA GLN A 6 29.58 -23.54 31.89
C GLN A 6 28.19 -23.89 31.32
N THR A 7 27.64 -25.06 31.66
CA THR A 7 26.26 -25.42 31.27
C THR A 7 25.20 -24.60 31.98
N GLU A 8 25.40 -24.24 33.25
CA GLU A 8 24.44 -23.41 33.99
C GLU A 8 24.42 -21.96 33.49
N GLU A 9 25.59 -21.40 33.16
CA GLU A 9 25.70 -20.07 32.55
C GLU A 9 25.02 -20.01 31.18
N THR A 10 25.29 -21.00 30.31
CA THR A 10 24.67 -21.07 28.98
C THR A 10 23.15 -21.23 29.06
N LEU A 11 22.65 -22.05 29.99
CA LEU A 11 21.21 -22.16 30.25
C LEU A 11 20.61 -20.83 30.73
N GLY A 12 21.31 -20.09 31.59
CA GLY A 12 20.88 -18.78 32.07
C GLY A 12 20.73 -17.78 30.91
N VAL A 13 21.73 -17.73 30.03
CA VAL A 13 21.73 -16.85 28.85
C VAL A 13 20.59 -17.23 27.88
N ILE A 14 20.43 -18.52 27.59
CA ILE A 14 19.33 -19.01 26.73
C ILE A 14 17.97 -18.62 27.32
N LYS A 15 17.78 -18.77 28.63
CA LYS A 15 16.53 -18.40 29.31
C LYS A 15 16.23 -16.91 29.18
N ILE A 16 17.24 -16.05 29.31
CA ILE A 16 17.09 -14.60 29.10
C ILE A 16 16.64 -14.32 27.68
N TYR A 17 17.31 -14.90 26.68
CA TYR A 17 16.92 -14.71 25.27
C TYR A 17 15.48 -15.17 25.00
N PHE A 18 15.10 -16.37 25.44
CA PHE A 18 13.73 -16.86 25.27
C PHE A 18 12.70 -15.98 25.97
N SER A 19 12.99 -15.52 27.20
CA SER A 19 12.09 -14.63 27.92
C SER A 19 11.92 -13.28 27.21
N SER A 20 13.00 -12.71 26.70
CA SER A 20 12.97 -11.44 25.96
C SER A 20 12.19 -11.57 24.65
N LEU A 21 12.40 -12.67 23.91
CA LEU A 21 11.67 -12.98 22.70
C LEU A 21 10.18 -13.15 23.00
N PHE A 22 9.84 -13.86 24.08
CA PHE A 22 8.45 -14.06 24.48
C PHE A 22 7.75 -12.74 24.81
N VAL A 23 8.40 -11.86 25.58
CA VAL A 23 7.87 -10.53 25.89
C VAL A 23 7.63 -9.72 24.61
N LEU A 24 8.57 -9.73 23.66
CA LEU A 24 8.42 -9.06 22.38
C LEU A 24 7.23 -9.62 21.59
N VAL A 25 7.10 -10.94 21.49
CA VAL A 25 6.00 -11.60 20.78
C VAL A 25 4.65 -11.19 21.38
N VAL A 26 4.52 -11.20 22.70
CA VAL A 26 3.29 -10.77 23.39
C VAL A 26 2.99 -9.31 23.09
N LEU A 27 3.98 -8.41 23.20
CA LEU A 27 3.83 -6.99 22.87
C LEU A 27 3.36 -6.78 21.42
N TYR A 28 3.97 -7.47 20.47
CA TYR A 28 3.61 -7.38 19.05
C TYR A 28 2.19 -7.89 18.78
N ILE A 29 1.82 -9.03 19.37
CA ILE A 29 0.46 -9.57 19.21
C ILE A 29 -0.58 -8.61 19.82
N SER A 30 -0.33 -8.11 21.03
CA SER A 30 -1.20 -7.12 21.67
C SER A 30 -1.33 -5.85 20.84
N TRP A 31 -0.21 -5.32 20.33
CA TRP A 31 -0.22 -4.14 19.47
C TRP A 31 -0.98 -4.38 18.18
N ALA A 32 -0.75 -5.50 17.50
CA ALA A 32 -1.44 -5.87 16.28
C ALA A 32 -2.96 -6.00 16.51
N LYS A 33 -3.38 -6.64 17.60
CA LYS A 33 -4.80 -6.76 17.98
C LYS A 33 -5.43 -5.41 18.30
N LEU A 34 -4.73 -4.53 19.00
CA LEU A 34 -5.20 -3.17 19.27
C LEU A 34 -5.34 -2.36 17.98
N ASN A 35 -4.37 -2.43 17.09
CA ASN A 35 -4.43 -1.75 15.80
C ASN A 35 -5.57 -2.31 14.94
N GLN A 36 -5.69 -3.64 14.87
CA GLN A 36 -6.77 -4.30 14.16
C GLN A 36 -8.14 -3.90 14.74
N TYR A 37 -8.30 -3.84 16.06
CA TYR A 37 -9.54 -3.38 16.70
C TYR A 37 -9.83 -1.91 16.39
N ARG A 38 -8.82 -1.05 16.52
CA ARG A 38 -8.93 0.40 16.27
C ARG A 38 -9.26 0.73 14.82
N PHE A 39 -8.76 -0.07 13.87
CA PHE A 39 -8.96 0.13 12.44
C PHE A 39 -9.99 -0.81 11.83
N ARG A 40 -10.62 -1.69 12.62
CA ARG A 40 -11.66 -2.59 12.14
C ARG A 40 -12.81 -1.76 11.57
N GLY A 41 -13.01 -1.85 10.25
CA GLY A 41 -14.05 -1.10 9.54
C GLY A 41 -13.62 0.27 9.00
N LYS A 42 -12.39 0.74 9.24
CA LYS A 42 -11.80 1.93 8.58
C LYS A 42 -10.86 1.58 7.43
N GLU A 43 -10.57 0.29 7.24
CA GLU A 43 -9.77 -0.25 6.12
C GLU A 43 -10.52 -0.23 4.79
N GLN A 44 -11.85 -0.10 4.82
CA GLN A 44 -12.56 0.31 3.63
C GLN A 44 -12.18 1.76 3.35
N ARG A 45 -11.39 1.96 2.29
CA ARG A 45 -11.55 3.10 1.40
C ARG A 45 -13.05 3.20 1.17
N SER A 46 -13.74 4.00 2.00
CA SER A 46 -15.13 4.35 1.81
C SER A 46 -15.25 4.65 0.33
N VAL A 47 -16.16 3.95 -0.35
CA VAL A 47 -16.45 4.20 -1.76
C VAL A 47 -16.62 5.70 -1.85
N ARG A 48 -15.59 6.38 -2.39
CA ARG A 48 -15.61 7.84 -2.45
C ARG A 48 -16.90 8.17 -3.18
N PRO A 49 -17.69 9.14 -2.68
CA PRO A 49 -18.89 9.54 -3.39
C PRO A 49 -18.51 9.78 -4.85
N PRO A 50 -19.32 9.31 -5.81
CA PRO A 50 -18.96 9.30 -7.22
C PRO A 50 -18.46 10.69 -7.60
N VAL A 51 -17.16 10.79 -7.86
CA VAL A 51 -16.54 12.10 -8.11
C VAL A 51 -17.21 12.66 -9.36
N ASP A 52 -17.71 13.90 -9.28
CA ASP A 52 -18.35 14.54 -10.41
C ASP A 52 -17.37 14.61 -11.58
N VAL A 53 -17.76 14.03 -12.72
CA VAL A 53 -16.93 13.97 -13.93
C VAL A 53 -16.55 15.39 -14.37
N ARG A 54 -17.43 16.37 -14.15
CA ARG A 54 -17.18 17.77 -14.49
C ARG A 54 -16.11 18.38 -13.60
N ALA A 55 -16.18 18.15 -12.28
CA ALA A 55 -15.18 18.63 -11.34
C ALA A 55 -13.79 18.00 -11.58
N VAL A 56 -13.73 16.73 -11.99
CA VAL A 56 -12.47 16.06 -12.36
C VAL A 56 -11.93 16.61 -13.68
N ALA A 57 -12.80 16.76 -14.69
CA ALA A 57 -12.43 17.31 -15.98
C ALA A 57 -11.88 18.75 -15.86
N GLU A 58 -12.50 19.58 -15.01
CA GLU A 58 -12.05 20.94 -14.74
C GLU A 58 -10.73 20.97 -13.97
N TYR A 59 -10.59 20.15 -12.91
CA TYR A 59 -9.36 20.08 -12.12
C TYR A 59 -8.14 19.60 -12.93
N TYR A 60 -8.34 18.59 -13.78
CA TYR A 60 -7.26 18.02 -14.61
C TYR A 60 -7.17 18.65 -16.01
N ASN A 61 -8.03 19.62 -16.33
CA ASN A 61 -8.15 20.25 -17.66
C ASN A 61 -8.28 19.24 -18.82
N VAL A 62 -9.10 18.21 -18.59
CA VAL A 62 -9.34 17.11 -19.53
C VAL A 62 -10.73 17.26 -20.14
N ASP A 63 -10.89 16.89 -21.41
CA ASP A 63 -12.20 16.80 -22.05
C ASP A 63 -13.16 15.83 -21.31
N VAL A 64 -14.34 16.32 -20.95
CA VAL A 64 -15.38 15.58 -20.23
C VAL A 64 -15.80 14.32 -20.99
N ALA A 65 -15.83 14.38 -22.33
CA ALA A 65 -16.20 13.23 -23.16
C ALA A 65 -15.10 12.17 -23.20
N ALA A 66 -13.82 12.56 -23.23
CA ALA A 66 -12.67 11.67 -23.09
C ALA A 66 -12.65 10.98 -21.70
N LEU A 67 -12.86 11.73 -20.63
CA LEU A 67 -12.90 11.21 -19.27
C LEU A 67 -14.03 10.18 -19.05
N GLY A 68 -15.18 10.40 -19.70
CA GLY A 68 -16.30 9.45 -19.70
C GLY A 68 -15.95 8.11 -20.37
N ARG A 69 -15.13 8.13 -21.43
CA ARG A 69 -14.61 6.91 -22.07
C ARG A 69 -13.58 6.22 -21.19
N TRP A 70 -12.67 6.98 -20.58
CA TRP A 70 -11.63 6.46 -19.69
C TRP A 70 -12.18 5.78 -18.44
N ARG A 71 -13.27 6.29 -17.86
CA ARG A 71 -13.96 5.63 -16.73
C ARG A 71 -14.50 4.24 -17.02
N ARG A 72 -14.77 3.91 -18.28
CA ARG A 72 -15.26 2.58 -18.68
C ARG A 72 -14.14 1.58 -18.93
N ILE A 73 -12.89 2.05 -18.99
CA ILE A 73 -11.72 1.22 -19.25
C ILE A 73 -11.20 0.66 -17.93
N ARG A 74 -11.04 -0.67 -17.87
CA ARG A 74 -10.57 -1.37 -16.65
C ARG A 74 -9.06 -1.21 -16.42
N GLN A 75 -8.30 -0.95 -17.47
CA GLN A 75 -6.84 -0.81 -17.45
C GLN A 75 -6.39 0.18 -18.53
N MET A 76 -5.71 1.25 -18.11
CA MET A 76 -5.35 2.39 -18.95
C MET A 76 -3.92 2.84 -18.66
N VAL A 77 -3.18 3.18 -19.70
CA VAL A 77 -1.89 3.88 -19.61
C VAL A 77 -2.14 5.35 -19.89
N VAL A 78 -1.55 6.21 -19.07
CA VAL A 78 -1.78 7.65 -19.08
C VAL A 78 -0.46 8.36 -19.32
N ASP A 79 -0.45 9.25 -20.30
CA ASP A 79 0.66 10.16 -20.55
C ASP A 79 0.45 11.47 -19.81
N LEU A 80 1.49 11.86 -19.10
CA LEU A 80 1.55 13.09 -18.32
C LEU A 80 2.60 14.01 -18.94
N ASP A 81 2.25 15.27 -19.07
CA ASP A 81 3.20 16.33 -19.39
C ASP A 81 4.15 16.60 -18.21
N SER A 82 5.22 17.35 -18.45
CA SER A 82 6.19 17.87 -17.48
C SER A 82 5.55 18.60 -16.29
N ASP A 83 4.37 19.22 -16.50
CA ASP A 83 3.56 19.86 -15.46
C ASP A 83 2.59 18.90 -14.73
N GLY A 84 2.64 17.60 -15.04
CA GLY A 84 1.77 16.58 -14.45
C GLY A 84 0.32 16.59 -14.96
N LYS A 85 0.06 17.26 -16.09
CA LYS A 85 -1.25 17.29 -16.74
C LYS A 85 -1.44 16.08 -17.65
N LEU A 86 -2.68 15.60 -17.75
CA LEU A 86 -3.03 14.48 -18.65
C LEU A 86 -3.01 14.94 -20.11
N THR A 87 -2.21 14.28 -20.94
CA THR A 87 -2.10 14.60 -22.37
C THR A 87 -2.77 13.54 -23.24
N ASP A 88 -2.59 12.27 -22.93
CA ASP A 88 -3.23 11.15 -23.63
C ASP A 88 -3.54 10.00 -22.66
N ALA A 89 -4.53 9.17 -22.99
CA ALA A 89 -4.73 7.93 -22.27
C ALA A 89 -5.23 6.81 -23.19
N GLN A 90 -4.48 5.72 -23.20
CA GLN A 90 -4.66 4.58 -24.09
C GLN A 90 -5.15 3.36 -23.32
N CYS A 91 -6.06 2.62 -23.92
CA CYS A 91 -6.55 1.35 -23.36
C CYS A 91 -5.53 0.24 -23.62
N GLY A 92 -5.08 -0.45 -22.58
CA GLY A 92 -4.19 -1.59 -22.73
C GLY A 92 -3.27 -1.81 -21.52
N PRO A 93 -2.59 -2.96 -21.46
CA PRO A 93 -1.57 -3.19 -20.47
C PRO A 93 -0.33 -2.33 -20.75
N LEU A 94 0.39 -1.94 -19.68
CA LEU A 94 1.61 -1.15 -19.80
C LEU A 94 2.69 -1.87 -20.65
N SER A 95 2.66 -3.20 -20.72
CA SER A 95 3.57 -4.00 -21.54
C SER A 95 3.49 -3.69 -23.03
N ASP A 96 2.31 -3.27 -23.50
CA ASP A 96 2.02 -3.10 -24.92
C ASP A 96 2.08 -1.62 -25.32
N TYR A 97 2.23 -0.74 -24.32
CA TYR A 97 2.32 0.70 -24.53
C TYR A 97 3.68 1.06 -25.11
N ARG A 98 3.66 1.63 -26.32
CA ARG A 98 4.83 2.21 -26.97
C ARG A 98 4.66 3.73 -26.95
N ARG A 99 5.52 4.41 -26.18
CA ARG A 99 5.56 5.88 -26.19
C ARG A 99 5.79 6.33 -27.64
N PRO A 100 4.91 7.16 -28.22
CA PRO A 100 5.22 7.79 -29.50
C PRO A 100 6.47 8.65 -29.28
N GLU A 101 7.56 8.30 -29.95
CA GLU A 101 8.74 9.18 -29.99
C GLU A 101 8.30 10.48 -30.67
N GLY A 102 8.48 11.59 -29.96
CA GLY A 102 8.18 12.94 -30.44
C GLY A 102 9.22 13.44 -31.44
#